data_AF-A0A1I3ZTD0-F1
#
_entry.id   AF-A0A1I3ZTD0-F1
#
_cell.length_a   1.000
_cell.length_b   1.000
_cell.length_c   1.000
_cell.angle_alpha   90.00
_cell.angle_beta   90.00
_cell.angle_gamma   90.00
#
_symmetry.space_group_name_H-M   'P 1'
#
loop_
_entity.id
_entity.type
_entity.pdbx_description
1 polymer ?
#
loop_
_entity_poly.entity_id
_entity_poly.type
_entity_poly.pdbx_seq_one_letter_code
_entity_poly.pdbx_strand_id
1 'polypeptide(L)'
;MAHIPPNTTARGTARTAGARRAERDLWGLLLVTCAVPLTGSLLDFARLSGAPVDGWSGAVLPWLRLLCSLAAGRWLAGLLAQRRAPRRRGAALAVTVVAGAARAAELVRPGEVQGVVGSIATTALLAWLCGELAARHGAGWRGLGIGPSGARPAAERLTAVMVFGAVFVLAYTTVTWMAGLRTGLPAAAPWLPVLDRAQSAALGWSGPADMVANVLFTGVAEEMVLVGAVVVLGRAAGRPLWAACALSLLLRVAAHLYLGVPGVALLLLGSCALLLYLRRRRLTPLVAGHIAYDLTASFAPSPEVLHNCVLAVLLGTGTAFAAWLLWFAPAVSPGSGRRTAAASEAGRPDGAVAADGPRT
;
A
#
# COMPACT_ATOMS: atom_id res chain seq x y z
N MET A 1 6.95 29.13 49.04
CA MET A 1 6.69 27.86 48.32
C MET A 1 5.63 28.12 47.27
N ALA A 2 6.01 28.25 46.01
CA ALA A 2 5.08 28.52 44.91
C ALA A 2 4.47 27.20 44.43
N HIS A 3 3.14 27.09 44.55
CA HIS A 3 2.35 25.97 44.04
C HIS A 3 2.38 25.99 42.50
N ILE A 4 3.10 25.05 41.89
CA ILE A 4 3.04 24.83 40.44
C ILE A 4 1.73 24.06 40.15
N PRO A 5 0.80 24.61 39.36
CA PRO A 5 -0.45 23.91 39.06
C PRO A 5 -0.20 22.72 38.12
N PRO A 6 -0.83 21.55 38.37
CA PRO A 6 -0.70 20.37 37.53
C PRO A 6 -1.44 20.57 36.20
N ASN A 7 -0.71 20.93 35.15
CA ASN A 7 -1.27 21.21 33.82
C ASN A 7 -1.16 20.01 32.84
N THR A 8 -1.18 18.78 33.35
CA THR A 8 -0.86 17.55 32.60
C THR A 8 -2.06 16.77 32.05
N THR A 9 -3.29 17.04 32.48
CA THR A 9 -4.46 16.21 32.14
C THR A 9 -5.05 16.50 30.75
N ALA A 10 -5.10 17.78 30.33
CA ALA A 10 -5.74 18.17 29.07
C ALA A 10 -4.99 17.70 27.81
N ARG A 11 -3.66 17.53 27.88
CA ARG A 11 -2.86 17.04 26.73
C ARG A 11 -3.03 15.54 26.48
N GLY A 12 -3.35 14.76 27.51
CA GLY A 12 -3.56 13.31 27.38
C GLY A 12 -4.85 12.97 26.62
N THR A 13 -5.95 13.66 26.93
CA THR A 13 -7.28 13.35 26.35
C THR A 13 -7.33 13.64 24.85
N ALA A 14 -6.85 14.80 24.40
CA ALA A 14 -6.84 15.16 22.98
C ALA A 14 -6.01 14.19 22.11
N ARG A 15 -4.87 13.71 22.63
CA ARG A 15 -4.01 12.72 21.95
C ARG A 15 -4.73 11.39 21.74
N THR A 16 -5.52 10.95 22.72
CA THR A 16 -6.28 9.69 22.63
C THR A 16 -7.41 9.77 21.60
N ALA A 17 -8.10 10.91 21.50
CA ALA A 17 -9.18 11.10 20.54
C ALA A 17 -8.67 11.09 19.08
N GLY A 18 -7.52 11.73 18.82
CA GLY A 18 -6.86 11.70 17.52
C GLY A 18 -6.45 10.29 17.09
N ALA A 19 -5.82 9.53 18.00
CA ALA A 19 -5.39 8.17 17.74
C ALA A 19 -6.55 7.22 17.43
N ARG A 20 -7.64 7.27 18.21
CA ARG A 20 -8.85 6.46 17.95
C ARG A 20 -9.48 6.78 16.59
N ARG A 21 -9.46 8.05 16.20
CA ARG A 21 -9.97 8.46 14.87
C ARG A 21 -9.10 7.92 13.74
N ALA A 22 -7.77 8.00 13.88
CA ALA A 22 -6.84 7.43 12.90
C ALA A 22 -6.99 5.92 12.77
N GLU A 23 -7.20 5.22 13.89
CA GLU A 23 -7.48 3.79 13.88
C GLU A 23 -8.78 3.45 13.13
N ARG A 24 -9.87 4.16 13.41
CA ARG A 24 -11.13 3.97 12.68
C ARG A 24 -10.97 4.24 11.19
N ASP A 25 -10.23 5.28 10.82
CA ASP A 25 -9.95 5.60 9.42
C ASP A 25 -9.05 4.54 8.77
N LEU A 26 -8.12 3.91 9.51
CA LEU A 26 -7.33 2.78 9.01
C LEU A 26 -8.22 1.57 8.73
N TRP A 27 -9.02 1.14 9.71
CA TRP A 27 -9.88 -0.04 9.57
C TRP A 27 -10.97 0.16 8.51
N GLY A 28 -11.57 1.35 8.45
CA GLY A 28 -12.54 1.69 7.40
C GLY A 28 -11.92 1.61 6.01
N LEU A 29 -10.69 2.09 5.84
CA LEU A 29 -9.98 2.06 4.56
C LEU A 29 -9.65 0.62 4.16
N LEU A 30 -9.12 -0.17 5.09
CA LEU A 30 -8.86 -1.59 4.87
C LEU A 30 -10.13 -2.36 4.52
N LEU A 31 -11.26 -2.07 5.17
CA LEU A 31 -12.53 -2.72 4.87
C LEU A 31 -12.96 -2.44 3.41
N VAL A 32 -12.99 -1.17 2.99
CA VAL A 32 -13.46 -0.84 1.63
C VAL A 32 -12.50 -1.30 0.53
N THR A 33 -11.19 -1.38 0.81
CA THR A 33 -10.19 -1.85 -0.15
C THR A 33 -10.11 -3.37 -0.20
N CYS A 34 -10.09 -4.03 0.96
CA CYS A 34 -9.73 -5.44 1.07
C CYS A 34 -10.93 -6.39 1.11
N ALA A 35 -12.16 -5.92 1.38
CA ALA A 35 -13.32 -6.82 1.49
C ALA A 35 -13.51 -7.68 0.24
N VAL A 36 -13.46 -7.08 -0.96
CA VAL A 36 -13.59 -7.81 -2.23
C VAL A 36 -12.45 -8.83 -2.44
N PRO A 37 -11.16 -8.43 -2.49
CA PRO A 37 -10.09 -9.39 -2.76
C PRO A 37 -9.96 -10.44 -1.66
N LEU A 38 -10.14 -10.11 -0.37
CA LEU A 38 -10.09 -11.11 0.69
C LEU A 38 -11.22 -12.13 0.56
N THR A 39 -12.45 -11.67 0.28
CA THR A 39 -13.60 -12.58 0.11
C THR A 39 -13.38 -13.50 -1.09
N GLY A 40 -12.97 -12.95 -2.25
CA GLY A 40 -12.67 -13.75 -3.43
C GLY A 40 -11.56 -14.77 -3.18
N SER A 41 -10.46 -14.33 -2.57
CA SER A 41 -9.30 -15.17 -2.30
C SER A 41 -9.56 -16.27 -1.29
N LEU A 42 -10.36 -16.01 -0.27
CA LEU A 42 -10.79 -17.02 0.69
C LEU A 42 -11.69 -18.07 0.05
N LEU A 43 -12.64 -17.66 -0.80
CA LEU A 43 -13.55 -18.57 -1.49
C LEU A 43 -12.79 -19.47 -2.48
N ASP A 44 -11.86 -18.90 -3.24
CA ASP A 44 -11.00 -19.67 -4.16
C ASP A 44 -10.05 -20.60 -3.40
N PHE A 45 -9.46 -20.16 -2.29
CA PHE A 45 -8.61 -21.04 -1.46
C PHE A 45 -9.38 -22.20 -0.84
N ALA A 46 -10.60 -21.95 -0.36
CA ALA A 46 -11.48 -22.99 0.14
C ALA A 46 -11.81 -24.01 -0.96
N ARG A 47 -12.09 -23.55 -2.19
CA ARG A 47 -12.28 -24.43 -3.35
C ARG A 47 -11.02 -25.25 -3.67
N LEU A 48 -9.84 -24.62 -3.66
CA LEU A 48 -8.55 -25.32 -3.85
C LEU A 48 -8.29 -26.35 -2.75
N SER A 49 -8.90 -26.17 -1.58
CA SER A 49 -8.82 -27.11 -0.45
C SER A 49 -9.92 -28.18 -0.48
N GLY A 50 -10.69 -28.29 -1.57
CA GLY A 50 -11.75 -29.29 -1.73
C GLY A 50 -13.09 -28.93 -1.07
N ALA A 51 -13.27 -27.70 -0.56
CA ALA A 51 -14.55 -27.28 -0.01
C ALA A 51 -15.58 -27.05 -1.14
N PRO A 52 -16.86 -27.44 -0.95
CA PRO A 52 -17.92 -27.26 -1.93
C PRO A 52 -18.42 -25.81 -1.94
N VAL A 53 -17.64 -24.91 -2.57
CA VAL A 53 -17.94 -23.48 -2.67
C VAL A 53 -18.62 -23.19 -4.03
N ASP A 54 -19.89 -23.57 -4.13
CA ASP A 54 -20.66 -23.42 -5.37
C ASP A 54 -21.66 -22.26 -5.33
N GLY A 55 -21.76 -21.55 -6.45
CA GLY A 55 -22.81 -20.57 -6.76
C GLY A 55 -22.78 -19.23 -6.02
N TRP A 56 -22.37 -19.17 -4.75
CA TRP A 56 -22.49 -17.95 -3.95
C TRP A 56 -21.49 -16.85 -4.31
N SER A 57 -20.26 -17.22 -4.68
CA SER A 57 -19.19 -16.25 -4.97
C SER A 57 -19.53 -15.34 -6.16
N GLY A 58 -20.15 -15.91 -7.21
CA GLY A 58 -20.59 -15.18 -8.40
C GLY A 58 -21.68 -14.14 -8.11
N ALA A 59 -22.53 -14.38 -7.10
CA ALA A 59 -23.53 -13.41 -6.67
C ALA A 59 -22.95 -12.37 -5.71
N VAL A 60 -22.14 -12.78 -4.72
CA VAL A 60 -21.72 -11.89 -3.63
C VAL A 60 -20.66 -10.87 -4.05
N LEU A 61 -19.66 -11.26 -4.85
CA LEU A 61 -18.53 -10.38 -5.17
C LEU A 61 -18.94 -9.13 -5.96
N PRO A 62 -19.81 -9.20 -6.99
CA PRO A 62 -20.30 -8.01 -7.68
C PRO A 62 -21.02 -7.02 -6.76
N TRP A 63 -21.88 -7.51 -5.86
CA TRP A 63 -22.55 -6.66 -4.86
C TRP A 63 -21.55 -6.02 -3.90
N LEU A 64 -20.56 -6.79 -3.44
CA LEU A 64 -19.53 -6.27 -2.54
C LEU A 64 -18.69 -5.19 -3.22
N ARG A 65 -18.33 -5.35 -4.50
CA ARG A 65 -17.66 -4.31 -5.31
C ARG A 65 -18.49 -3.02 -5.36
N LEU A 66 -19.78 -3.12 -5.68
CA LEU A 66 -20.69 -1.98 -5.70
C LEU A 66 -20.71 -1.26 -4.34
N LEU A 67 -20.93 -2.00 -3.25
CA LEU A 67 -21.00 -1.44 -1.91
C LEU A 67 -19.70 -0.77 -1.47
N CYS A 68 -18.55 -1.40 -1.74
CA CYS A 68 -17.23 -0.84 -1.45
C CYS A 68 -16.97 0.46 -2.24
N SER A 69 -17.29 0.51 -3.53
CA SER A 69 -17.14 1.72 -4.36
C SER A 69 -18.03 2.86 -3.86
N LEU A 70 -19.30 2.58 -3.54
CA LEU A 70 -20.23 3.57 -2.99
C LEU A 70 -19.78 4.06 -1.61
N ALA A 71 -19.32 3.17 -0.74
CA ALA A 71 -18.82 3.50 0.59
C ALA A 71 -17.57 4.39 0.52
N ALA A 72 -16.59 4.04 -0.32
CA ALA A 72 -15.37 4.83 -0.53
C ALA A 72 -15.72 6.24 -1.06
N GLY A 73 -16.61 6.32 -2.05
CA GLY A 73 -17.05 7.58 -2.63
C GLY A 73 -17.81 8.49 -1.66
N ARG A 74 -18.79 7.93 -0.93
CA ARG A 74 -19.54 8.65 0.13
C ARG A 74 -18.60 9.16 1.21
N TRP A 75 -17.64 8.34 1.64
CA TRP A 75 -16.68 8.72 2.67
C TRP A 75 -15.77 9.86 2.20
N LEU A 76 -15.21 9.75 0.99
CA LEU A 76 -14.41 10.82 0.37
C LEU A 76 -15.19 12.13 0.27
N ALA A 77 -16.43 12.09 -0.21
CA ALA A 77 -17.29 13.26 -0.29
C ALA A 77 -17.53 13.90 1.11
N GLY A 78 -17.71 13.08 2.15
CA GLY A 78 -17.84 13.53 3.53
C GLY A 78 -16.58 14.24 4.06
N LEU A 79 -15.38 13.71 3.77
CA LEU A 79 -14.10 14.35 4.13
C LEU A 79 -13.94 15.71 3.44
N LEU A 80 -14.28 15.79 2.16
CA LEU A 80 -14.17 17.02 1.38
C LEU A 80 -15.21 18.08 1.80
N ALA A 81 -16.39 17.65 2.24
CA ALA A 81 -17.39 18.54 2.83
C ALA A 81 -16.87 19.19 4.12
N GLN A 82 -16.23 18.41 5.00
CA GLN A 82 -15.65 18.93 6.25
C GLN A 82 -14.55 19.98 6.01
N ARG A 83 -13.84 19.89 4.88
CA ARG A 83 -12.79 20.84 4.47
C ARG A 83 -13.30 22.07 3.74
N ARG A 84 -14.62 22.22 3.55
CA ARG A 84 -15.24 23.30 2.78
C ARG A 84 -14.64 23.43 1.36
N ALA A 85 -14.39 22.29 0.71
CA ALA A 85 -13.83 22.23 -0.65
C ALA A 85 -14.91 21.82 -1.69
N PRO A 86 -15.86 22.70 -2.04
CA PRO A 86 -17.07 22.32 -2.79
C PRO A 86 -16.77 21.76 -4.19
N ARG A 87 -15.81 22.35 -4.92
CA ARG A 87 -15.42 21.87 -6.26
C ARG A 87 -14.87 20.44 -6.21
N ARG A 88 -13.97 20.17 -5.27
CA ARG A 88 -13.38 18.84 -5.06
C ARG A 88 -14.45 17.82 -4.63
N ARG A 89 -15.38 18.23 -3.77
CA ARG A 89 -16.52 17.40 -3.37
C ARG A 89 -17.40 17.02 -4.56
N GLY A 90 -17.72 17.98 -5.44
CA GLY A 90 -18.49 17.72 -6.67
C GLY A 90 -17.81 16.68 -7.57
N ALA A 91 -16.50 16.81 -7.78
CA ALA A 91 -15.72 15.83 -8.53
C ALA A 91 -15.72 14.44 -7.88
N ALA A 92 -15.53 14.35 -6.55
CA ALA A 92 -15.60 13.07 -5.85
C ALA A 92 -16.98 12.40 -5.98
N LEU A 93 -18.07 13.17 -5.88
CA LEU A 93 -19.43 12.68 -6.11
C LEU A 93 -19.64 12.21 -7.54
N ALA A 94 -19.16 12.96 -8.54
CA ALA A 94 -19.23 12.54 -9.94
C ALA A 94 -18.51 11.22 -10.19
N VAL A 95 -17.28 11.05 -9.68
CA VAL A 95 -16.54 9.79 -9.79
C VAL A 95 -17.25 8.65 -9.05
N THR A 96 -17.88 8.94 -7.90
CA THR A 96 -18.69 7.96 -7.16
C THR A 96 -19.89 7.49 -7.96
N VAL A 97 -20.62 8.42 -8.61
CA VAL A 97 -21.76 8.10 -9.47
C VAL A 97 -21.31 7.25 -10.65
N VAL A 98 -20.20 7.61 -11.31
CA VAL A 98 -19.64 6.80 -12.42
C VAL A 98 -19.28 5.38 -11.95
N ALA A 99 -18.56 5.24 -10.83
CA ALA A 99 -18.20 3.94 -10.27
C ALA A 99 -19.44 3.11 -9.92
N GLY A 100 -20.42 3.72 -9.22
CA GLY A 100 -21.64 3.06 -8.80
C GLY A 100 -22.52 2.64 -9.98
N ALA A 101 -22.70 3.50 -10.97
CA ALA A 101 -23.48 3.21 -12.18
C ALA A 101 -22.85 2.08 -13.00
N ALA A 102 -21.51 2.11 -13.18
CA ALA A 102 -20.80 1.04 -13.88
C ALA A 102 -20.95 -0.32 -13.16
N ARG A 103 -20.79 -0.35 -11.83
CA ARG A 103 -20.96 -1.58 -11.03
C ARG A 103 -22.41 -2.05 -10.99
N ALA A 104 -23.38 -1.16 -10.94
CA ALA A 104 -24.80 -1.51 -11.02
C ALA A 104 -25.16 -2.09 -12.40
N ALA A 105 -24.61 -1.52 -13.48
CA ALA A 105 -24.76 -2.07 -14.82
C ALA A 105 -24.15 -3.49 -14.94
N GLU A 106 -22.97 -3.71 -14.34
CA GLU A 106 -22.31 -5.03 -14.26
C GLU A 106 -23.19 -6.09 -13.57
N LEU A 107 -23.99 -5.71 -12.57
CA LEU A 107 -24.95 -6.61 -11.90
C LEU A 107 -26.10 -7.05 -12.82
N VAL A 108 -26.55 -6.19 -13.72
CA VAL A 108 -27.67 -6.47 -14.63
C VAL A 108 -27.19 -7.23 -15.86
N ARG A 109 -26.07 -6.79 -16.42
CA ARG A 109 -25.46 -7.38 -17.61
C ARG A 109 -23.94 -7.32 -17.48
N PRO A 110 -23.31 -8.46 -17.15
CA PRO A 110 -21.85 -8.56 -17.15
C PRO A 110 -21.30 -8.15 -18.51
N GLY A 111 -20.29 -7.27 -18.50
CA GLY A 111 -19.65 -6.76 -19.70
C GLY A 111 -18.31 -6.14 -19.37
N GLU A 112 -17.36 -6.29 -20.30
CA GLU A 112 -15.98 -5.84 -20.12
C GLU A 112 -15.91 -4.33 -19.87
N VAL A 113 -16.66 -3.52 -20.63
CA VAL A 113 -16.65 -2.06 -20.52
C VAL A 113 -17.08 -1.59 -19.12
N GLN A 114 -18.15 -2.17 -18.57
CA GLN A 114 -18.66 -1.83 -17.25
C GLN A 114 -17.65 -2.20 -16.15
N GLY A 115 -17.05 -3.39 -16.26
CA GLY A 115 -15.99 -3.85 -15.36
C GLY A 115 -14.78 -2.91 -15.36
N VAL A 116 -14.28 -2.56 -16.54
CA VAL A 116 -13.15 -1.63 -16.74
C VAL A 116 -13.43 -0.26 -16.14
N VAL A 117 -14.55 0.37 -16.50
CA VAL A 117 -14.93 1.70 -16.01
C VAL A 117 -15.10 1.68 -14.49
N GLY A 118 -15.79 0.67 -13.96
CA GLY A 118 -15.99 0.49 -12.53
C GLY A 118 -14.67 0.33 -11.77
N SER A 119 -13.73 -0.45 -12.32
CA SER A 119 -12.41 -0.68 -11.73
C SER A 119 -11.55 0.58 -11.75
N ILE A 120 -11.42 1.28 -12.88
CA ILE A 120 -10.64 2.52 -12.98
C ILE A 120 -11.22 3.60 -12.05
N ALA A 121 -12.54 3.79 -12.03
CA ALA A 121 -13.17 4.77 -11.15
C ALA A 121 -12.96 4.42 -9.67
N THR A 122 -13.04 3.14 -9.30
CA THR A 122 -12.76 2.68 -7.93
C THR A 122 -11.30 2.91 -7.54
N THR A 123 -10.36 2.60 -8.43
CA THR A 123 -8.93 2.86 -8.25
C THR A 123 -8.66 4.35 -7.98
N ALA A 124 -9.28 5.24 -8.75
CA ALA A 124 -9.17 6.68 -8.56
C ALA A 124 -9.76 7.13 -7.20
N LEU A 125 -10.93 6.59 -6.80
CA LEU A 125 -11.54 6.87 -5.50
C LEU A 125 -10.65 6.44 -4.34
N LEU A 126 -10.08 5.24 -4.40
CA LEU A 126 -9.20 4.72 -3.35
C LEU A 126 -7.91 5.54 -3.24
N ALA A 127 -7.27 5.85 -4.37
CA ALA A 127 -6.08 6.71 -4.38
C ALA A 127 -6.39 8.08 -3.76
N TRP A 128 -7.52 8.70 -4.13
CA TRP A 128 -7.90 9.99 -3.57
C TRP A 128 -8.24 9.90 -2.07
N LEU A 129 -9.03 8.90 -1.68
CA LEU A 129 -9.40 8.66 -0.29
C LEU A 129 -8.16 8.49 0.60
N CYS A 130 -7.19 7.68 0.19
CA CYS A 130 -5.91 7.53 0.87
C CYS A 130 -5.19 8.87 1.07
N GLY A 131 -5.11 9.69 0.03
CA GLY A 131 -4.49 11.01 0.09
C GLY A 131 -5.19 11.98 1.06
N GLU A 132 -6.53 12.01 1.05
CA GLU A 132 -7.31 12.85 1.98
C GLU A 132 -7.24 12.34 3.42
N LEU A 133 -7.23 11.02 3.65
CA LEU A 133 -7.04 10.44 4.98
C LEU A 133 -5.65 10.76 5.52
N ALA A 134 -4.60 10.58 4.73
CA ALA A 134 -3.25 11.00 5.12
C ALA A 134 -3.18 12.50 5.41
N ALA A 135 -3.85 13.34 4.62
CA ALA A 135 -3.93 14.78 4.86
C ALA A 135 -4.69 15.14 6.13
N ARG A 136 -5.75 14.39 6.47
CA ARG A 136 -6.53 14.57 7.71
C ARG A 136 -5.67 14.34 8.95
N HIS A 137 -4.72 13.41 8.87
CA HIS A 137 -3.81 13.04 9.96
C HIS A 137 -2.43 13.71 9.84
N GLY A 138 -2.34 14.83 9.11
CA GLY A 138 -1.15 15.70 9.08
C GLY A 138 -0.01 15.25 8.17
N ALA A 139 -0.11 14.09 7.51
CA ALA A 139 0.93 13.63 6.58
C ALA A 139 0.77 14.21 5.16
N GLY A 140 -0.47 14.28 4.67
CA GLY A 140 -0.79 14.71 3.30
C GLY A 140 -0.23 13.78 2.22
N TRP A 141 -0.41 14.18 0.96
CA TRP A 141 0.09 13.45 -0.20
C TRP A 141 1.62 13.29 -0.17
N ARG A 142 2.34 14.35 0.20
CA ARG A 142 3.80 14.31 0.34
C ARG A 142 4.26 13.36 1.44
N GLY A 143 3.55 13.29 2.57
CA GLY A 143 3.84 12.34 3.64
C GLY A 143 3.59 10.88 3.23
N LEU A 144 2.66 10.64 2.29
CA LEU A 144 2.56 9.34 1.61
C LEU A 144 3.71 9.10 0.64
N GLY A 145 4.50 10.10 0.26
CA GLY A 145 5.50 9.97 -0.79
C GLY A 145 4.92 10.12 -2.20
N ILE A 146 3.77 10.80 -2.33
CA ILE A 146 3.09 11.14 -3.58
C ILE A 146 3.13 12.66 -3.78
N GLY A 147 3.66 13.10 -4.91
CA GLY A 147 3.67 14.52 -5.24
C GLY A 147 4.76 14.88 -6.24
N PRO A 148 4.61 16.02 -6.92
CA PRO A 148 5.44 16.37 -8.07
C PRO A 148 6.92 16.46 -7.70
N SER A 149 7.74 16.05 -8.64
CA SER A 149 9.21 16.06 -8.62
C SER A 149 9.80 17.46 -8.81
N GLY A 150 9.13 18.52 -8.31
CA GLY A 150 9.55 19.91 -8.51
C GLY A 150 11.03 20.07 -8.20
N ALA A 151 11.81 20.41 -9.24
CA ALA A 151 13.27 20.60 -9.25
C ALA A 151 14.07 19.69 -8.30
N ARG A 152 13.72 18.40 -8.22
CA ARG A 152 14.44 17.47 -7.34
C ARG A 152 15.90 17.32 -7.82
N PRO A 153 16.90 17.36 -6.93
CA PRO A 153 18.30 17.10 -7.26
C PRO A 153 18.46 15.79 -8.06
N ALA A 154 19.49 15.68 -8.90
CA ALA A 154 19.75 14.48 -9.70
C ALA A 154 19.77 13.19 -8.85
N ALA A 155 20.31 13.26 -7.63
CA ALA A 155 20.34 12.16 -6.67
C ALA A 155 18.94 11.65 -6.27
N GLU A 156 17.96 12.54 -6.15
CA GLU A 156 16.59 12.17 -5.81
C GLU A 156 15.85 11.52 -6.98
N ARG A 157 16.14 11.95 -8.21
CA ARG A 157 15.63 11.31 -9.43
C ARG A 157 16.22 9.92 -9.57
N LEU A 158 17.53 9.78 -9.39
CA LEU A 158 18.21 8.49 -9.37
C LEU A 158 17.60 7.58 -8.30
N THR A 159 17.36 8.08 -7.09
CA THR A 159 16.71 7.30 -6.02
C THR A 159 15.33 6.79 -6.45
N ALA A 160 14.53 7.60 -7.14
CA ALA A 160 13.22 7.18 -7.63
C ALA A 160 13.33 6.08 -8.69
N VAL A 161 14.26 6.21 -9.65
CA VAL A 161 14.55 5.19 -10.66
C VAL A 161 15.03 3.89 -10.01
N MET A 162 15.91 3.97 -9.01
CA MET A 162 16.38 2.80 -8.27
C MET A 162 15.27 2.10 -7.50
N VAL A 163 14.36 2.84 -6.86
CA VAL A 163 13.20 2.26 -6.16
C VAL A 163 12.26 1.59 -7.15
N PHE A 164 11.98 2.22 -8.29
CA PHE A 164 11.19 1.63 -9.38
C PHE A 164 11.80 0.32 -9.86
N GLY A 165 13.09 0.33 -10.23
CA GLY A 165 13.79 -0.84 -10.74
C GLY A 165 13.88 -1.96 -9.71
N ALA A 166 14.12 -1.63 -8.43
CA ALA A 166 14.16 -2.61 -7.35
C ALA A 166 12.83 -3.34 -7.16
N VAL A 167 11.69 -2.62 -7.17
CA VAL A 167 10.37 -3.26 -7.08
C VAL A 167 10.09 -4.12 -8.29
N PHE A 168 10.38 -3.61 -9.50
CA PHE A 168 10.16 -4.36 -10.73
C PHE A 168 10.90 -5.70 -10.73
N VAL A 169 12.20 -5.68 -10.43
CA VAL A 169 13.03 -6.88 -10.33
C VAL A 169 12.49 -7.83 -9.27
N LEU A 170 12.14 -7.31 -8.10
CA LEU A 170 11.71 -8.16 -7.00
C LEU A 170 10.35 -8.81 -7.24
N ALA A 171 9.41 -8.08 -7.83
CA ALA A 171 8.11 -8.62 -8.19
C ALA A 171 8.29 -9.79 -9.18
N TYR A 172 9.20 -9.60 -10.14
CA TYR A 172 9.58 -10.62 -11.09
C TYR A 172 10.26 -11.84 -10.44
N THR A 173 11.20 -11.63 -9.53
CA THR A 173 11.80 -12.71 -8.71
C THR A 173 10.72 -13.48 -7.93
N THR A 174 9.78 -12.74 -7.33
CA THR A 174 8.71 -13.30 -6.50
C THR A 174 7.80 -14.21 -7.32
N VAL A 175 7.39 -13.77 -8.51
CA VAL A 175 6.54 -14.59 -9.39
C VAL A 175 7.29 -15.76 -10.01
N THR A 176 8.58 -15.61 -10.31
CA THR A 176 9.42 -16.75 -10.73
C THR A 176 9.49 -17.81 -9.64
N TRP A 177 9.71 -17.40 -8.39
CA TRP A 177 9.69 -18.31 -7.25
C TRP A 177 8.33 -18.96 -7.06
N MET A 178 7.26 -18.17 -7.13
CA MET A 178 5.87 -18.66 -7.07
C MET A 178 5.57 -19.69 -8.18
N ALA A 179 6.05 -19.47 -9.40
CA ALA A 179 5.91 -20.42 -10.50
C ALA A 179 6.65 -21.74 -10.20
N GLY A 180 7.87 -21.67 -9.65
CA GLY A 180 8.61 -22.86 -9.21
C GLY A 180 7.89 -23.62 -8.09
N LEU A 181 7.29 -22.92 -7.12
CA LEU A 181 6.46 -23.55 -6.10
C LEU A 181 5.22 -24.21 -6.72
N ARG A 182 4.53 -23.52 -7.63
CA ARG A 182 3.35 -24.03 -8.31
C ARG A 182 3.63 -25.32 -9.09
N THR A 183 4.77 -25.44 -9.76
CA THR A 183 5.12 -26.63 -10.54
C THR A 183 5.66 -27.78 -9.68
N GLY A 184 6.44 -27.47 -8.63
CA GLY A 184 7.06 -28.50 -7.78
C GLY A 184 6.14 -29.07 -6.69
N LEU A 185 5.26 -28.25 -6.11
CA LEU A 185 4.43 -28.67 -4.96
C LEU A 185 3.44 -29.80 -5.26
N PRO A 186 2.75 -29.87 -6.41
CA PRO A 186 1.82 -30.97 -6.68
C PRO A 186 2.47 -32.36 -6.60
N ALA A 187 3.74 -32.48 -7.00
CA ALA A 187 4.49 -33.73 -6.91
C ALA A 187 5.01 -33.99 -5.48
N ALA A 188 5.51 -32.96 -4.80
CA ALA A 188 6.11 -33.09 -3.47
C ALA A 188 5.09 -33.20 -2.33
N ALA A 189 3.92 -32.57 -2.48
CA ALA A 189 2.88 -32.43 -1.47
C ALA A 189 1.51 -32.25 -2.14
N PRO A 190 0.92 -33.31 -2.74
CA PRO A 190 -0.31 -33.24 -3.53
C PRO A 190 -1.56 -32.81 -2.74
N TRP A 191 -1.48 -32.82 -1.40
CA TRP A 191 -2.55 -32.38 -0.50
C TRP A 191 -2.57 -30.87 -0.26
N LEU A 192 -1.55 -30.13 -0.72
CA LEU A 192 -1.50 -28.68 -0.57
C LEU A 192 -2.33 -27.99 -1.66
N PRO A 193 -3.10 -26.95 -1.31
CA PRO A 193 -3.85 -26.18 -2.30
C PRO A 193 -2.87 -25.40 -3.18
N VAL A 194 -2.95 -25.63 -4.49
CA VAL A 194 -2.13 -24.97 -5.51
C VAL A 194 -3.06 -24.59 -6.66
N LEU A 195 -2.97 -23.34 -7.12
CA LEU A 195 -3.73 -22.90 -8.28
C LEU A 195 -3.30 -23.69 -9.53
N ASP A 196 -4.23 -24.44 -10.10
CA ASP A 196 -4.04 -25.30 -11.28
C ASP A 196 -4.31 -24.58 -12.61
N ARG A 197 -5.09 -23.49 -12.58
CA ARG A 197 -5.46 -22.66 -13.75
C ARG A 197 -4.61 -21.40 -13.91
N ALA A 198 -4.78 -20.70 -15.03
CA ALA A 198 -4.12 -19.41 -15.25
C ALA A 198 -4.59 -18.38 -14.21
N GLN A 199 -3.69 -17.50 -13.77
CA GLN A 199 -4.01 -16.45 -12.79
C GLN A 199 -5.10 -15.50 -13.31
N SER A 200 -5.06 -15.15 -14.60
CA SER A 200 -6.09 -14.36 -15.27
C SER A 200 -7.48 -15.00 -15.18
N ALA A 201 -7.57 -16.32 -15.35
CA ALA A 201 -8.81 -17.07 -15.23
C ALA A 201 -9.32 -17.13 -13.77
N ALA A 202 -8.42 -17.16 -12.79
CA ALA A 202 -8.79 -17.09 -11.38
C ALA A 202 -9.34 -15.71 -10.99
N LEU A 203 -8.72 -14.65 -11.52
CA LEU A 203 -9.16 -13.28 -11.30
C LEU A 203 -10.38 -12.89 -12.15
N GLY A 204 -10.79 -13.74 -13.08
CA GLY A 204 -11.96 -13.54 -13.93
C GLY A 204 -11.77 -12.44 -14.98
N TRP A 205 -10.54 -12.24 -15.47
CA TRP A 205 -10.26 -11.23 -16.48
C TRP A 205 -10.96 -11.56 -17.79
N SER A 206 -11.80 -10.65 -18.28
CA SER A 206 -12.56 -10.85 -19.52
C SER A 206 -11.82 -10.42 -20.79
N GLY A 207 -10.70 -9.70 -20.66
CA GLY A 207 -9.93 -9.18 -21.79
C GLY A 207 -8.77 -8.26 -21.38
N PRO A 208 -8.00 -7.75 -22.34
CA PRO A 208 -6.82 -6.91 -22.08
C PRO A 208 -7.15 -5.61 -21.35
N ALA A 209 -8.31 -4.99 -21.62
CA ALA A 209 -8.70 -3.74 -20.98
C ALA A 209 -9.02 -3.97 -19.50
N ASP A 210 -9.75 -5.06 -19.19
CA ASP A 210 -10.06 -5.45 -17.81
C ASP A 210 -8.80 -5.83 -17.03
N MET A 211 -7.89 -6.55 -17.67
CA MET A 211 -6.56 -6.83 -17.12
C MET A 211 -5.82 -5.54 -16.74
N VAL A 212 -5.69 -4.55 -17.65
CA VAL A 212 -5.04 -3.28 -17.35
C VAL A 212 -5.72 -2.56 -16.18
N ALA A 213 -7.06 -2.53 -16.16
CA ALA A 213 -7.81 -1.91 -15.07
C ALA A 213 -7.55 -2.58 -13.71
N ASN A 214 -7.46 -3.92 -13.69
CA ASN A 214 -7.12 -4.69 -12.50
C ASN A 214 -5.66 -4.45 -12.06
N VAL A 215 -4.71 -4.38 -13.00
CA VAL A 215 -3.30 -4.06 -12.68
C VAL A 215 -3.15 -2.67 -12.06
N LEU A 216 -3.90 -1.68 -12.56
CA LEU A 216 -3.92 -0.36 -11.94
C LEU A 216 -4.52 -0.42 -10.52
N PHE A 217 -5.58 -1.21 -10.34
CA PHE A 217 -6.21 -1.42 -9.04
C PHE A 217 -5.25 -2.10 -8.05
N THR A 218 -4.57 -3.19 -8.43
CA THR A 218 -3.61 -3.92 -7.58
C THR A 218 -2.46 -3.02 -7.17
N GLY A 219 -1.84 -2.30 -8.11
CA GLY A 219 -0.76 -1.36 -7.81
C GLY A 219 -1.15 -0.28 -6.79
N VAL A 220 -2.36 0.28 -6.89
CA VAL A 220 -2.87 1.25 -5.91
C VAL A 220 -3.26 0.59 -4.59
N ALA A 221 -4.01 -0.52 -4.61
CA ALA A 221 -4.44 -1.20 -3.40
C ALA A 221 -3.22 -1.69 -2.60
N GLU A 222 -2.27 -2.36 -3.23
CA GLU A 222 -1.14 -2.96 -2.54
C GLU A 222 -0.09 -1.95 -2.09
N GLU A 223 0.31 -1.03 -2.97
CA GLU A 223 1.36 -0.09 -2.60
C GLU A 223 0.76 1.12 -1.90
N MET A 224 -0.28 1.75 -2.46
CA MET A 224 -0.82 2.97 -1.86
C MET A 224 -1.58 2.71 -0.56
N VAL A 225 -2.45 1.69 -0.51
CA VAL A 225 -3.23 1.38 0.69
C VAL A 225 -2.40 0.51 1.66
N LEU A 226 -2.00 -0.69 1.25
CA LEU A 226 -1.40 -1.66 2.18
C LEU A 226 0.01 -1.26 2.64
N VAL A 227 0.81 -0.58 1.81
CA VAL A 227 2.16 -0.12 2.22
C VAL A 227 2.10 1.31 2.77
N GLY A 228 1.61 2.26 1.98
CA GLY A 228 1.61 3.68 2.35
C GLY A 228 0.65 4.03 3.48
N ALA A 229 -0.65 3.85 3.23
CA ALA A 229 -1.70 4.31 4.14
C ALA A 229 -1.70 3.53 5.46
N VAL A 230 -1.49 2.21 5.45
CA VAL A 230 -1.38 1.40 6.69
C VAL A 230 -0.28 1.92 7.61
N VAL A 231 0.91 2.23 7.07
CA VAL A 231 2.02 2.75 7.89
C VAL A 231 1.71 4.17 8.39
N VAL A 232 1.19 5.05 7.53
CA VAL A 232 0.89 6.45 7.90
C VAL A 232 -0.23 6.52 8.93
N LEU A 233 -1.36 5.87 8.68
CA LEU A 233 -2.51 5.87 9.58
C LEU A 233 -2.24 5.05 10.84
N GLY A 234 -1.52 3.93 10.74
CA GLY A 234 -1.09 3.15 11.90
C GLY A 234 -0.21 3.96 12.86
N ARG A 235 0.74 4.74 12.33
CA ARG A 235 1.53 5.66 13.16
C ARG A 235 0.70 6.80 13.75
N ALA A 236 -0.24 7.36 12.98
CA ALA A 236 -1.17 8.37 13.49
C ALA A 236 -2.09 7.80 14.60
N ALA A 237 -2.41 6.51 14.53
CA ALA A 237 -3.12 5.75 15.56
C ALA A 237 -2.23 5.36 16.77
N GLY A 238 -0.94 5.71 16.76
CA GLY A 238 0.00 5.35 17.82
C GLY A 238 0.34 3.86 17.86
N ARG A 239 0.10 3.10 16.77
CA ARG A 239 0.47 1.70 16.68
C ARG A 239 1.98 1.54 16.50
N PRO A 240 2.60 0.51 17.11
CA PRO A 240 4.01 0.24 16.89
C PRO A 240 4.24 -0.14 15.42
N LEU A 241 5.40 0.26 14.87
CA LEU A 241 5.68 0.09 13.44
C LEU A 241 5.62 -1.37 12.99
N TRP A 242 6.12 -2.30 13.80
CA TRP A 242 6.11 -3.72 13.47
C TRP A 242 4.68 -4.25 13.27
N ALA A 243 3.69 -3.75 14.01
CA ALA A 243 2.29 -4.18 13.88
C ALA A 243 1.68 -3.68 12.57
N ALA A 244 2.00 -2.45 12.15
CA ALA A 244 1.58 -1.93 10.84
C ALA A 244 2.22 -2.72 9.69
N CYS A 245 3.51 -3.09 9.81
CA CYS A 245 4.18 -3.94 8.82
C CYS A 245 3.57 -5.34 8.77
N ALA A 246 3.34 -5.98 9.93
CA ALA A 246 2.73 -7.31 10.00
C ALA A 246 1.32 -7.32 9.40
N LEU A 247 0.50 -6.30 9.71
CA LEU A 247 -0.83 -6.15 9.11
C LEU A 247 -0.77 -6.01 7.58
N SER A 248 0.15 -5.19 7.07
CA SER A 248 0.36 -5.00 5.64
C SER A 248 0.72 -6.31 4.93
N LEU A 249 1.69 -7.06 5.46
CA LEU A 249 2.13 -8.35 4.91
C LEU A 249 1.03 -9.41 4.97
N LEU A 250 0.35 -9.51 6.11
CA LEU A 250 -0.75 -10.46 6.29
C LEU A 250 -1.86 -10.21 5.28
N LEU A 251 -2.28 -8.95 5.11
CA LEU A 251 -3.32 -8.59 4.15
C LEU A 251 -2.90 -8.84 2.70
N ARG A 252 -1.62 -8.62 2.37
CA ARG A 252 -1.09 -8.93 1.03
C ARG A 252 -1.19 -10.43 0.73
N VAL A 253 -0.72 -11.28 1.63
CA VAL A 253 -0.82 -12.75 1.45
C VAL A 253 -2.29 -13.19 1.45
N ALA A 254 -3.11 -12.66 2.37
CA ALA A 254 -4.52 -13.01 2.46
C ALA A 254 -5.30 -12.65 1.18
N ALA A 255 -5.00 -11.52 0.56
CA ALA A 255 -5.56 -11.11 -0.72
C ALA A 255 -5.14 -12.01 -1.89
N HIS A 256 -4.18 -12.91 -1.67
CA HIS A 256 -3.61 -13.81 -2.66
C HIS A 256 -3.77 -15.29 -2.32
N LEU A 257 -4.61 -15.63 -1.34
CA LEU A 257 -4.90 -17.02 -1.01
C LEU A 257 -5.47 -17.81 -2.19
N TYR A 258 -6.10 -17.16 -3.19
CA TYR A 258 -6.52 -17.84 -4.43
C TYR A 258 -5.37 -18.51 -5.20
N LEU A 259 -4.12 -18.15 -4.93
CA LEU A 259 -2.94 -18.81 -5.50
C LEU A 259 -2.58 -20.12 -4.80
N GLY A 260 -3.16 -20.40 -3.63
CA GLY A 260 -2.78 -21.49 -2.75
C GLY A 260 -1.48 -21.20 -1.99
N VAL A 261 -0.74 -22.25 -1.63
CA VAL A 261 0.56 -22.16 -0.95
C VAL A 261 1.60 -21.29 -1.69
N PRO A 262 1.70 -21.32 -3.04
CA PRO A 262 2.62 -20.44 -3.77
C PRO A 262 2.46 -18.95 -3.43
N GLY A 263 1.26 -18.49 -3.02
CA GLY A 263 1.01 -17.11 -2.62
C GLY A 263 1.88 -16.61 -1.45
N VAL A 264 2.45 -17.51 -0.64
CA VAL A 264 3.39 -17.14 0.45
C VAL A 264 4.64 -16.43 -0.09
N ALA A 265 5.04 -16.70 -1.34
CA ALA A 265 6.16 -16.00 -1.99
C ALA A 265 5.99 -14.47 -1.98
N LEU A 266 4.75 -13.96 -1.97
CA LEU A 266 4.44 -12.53 -1.92
C LEU A 266 4.89 -11.82 -0.64
N LEU A 267 5.24 -12.57 0.41
CA LEU A 267 5.93 -12.02 1.58
C LEU A 267 7.25 -11.35 1.18
N LEU A 268 7.96 -11.89 0.18
CA LEU A 268 9.22 -11.32 -0.31
C LEU A 268 8.97 -9.93 -0.92
N LEU A 269 8.07 -9.85 -1.91
CA LEU A 269 7.69 -8.58 -2.55
C LEU A 269 7.17 -7.57 -1.52
N GLY A 270 6.22 -7.97 -0.66
CA GLY A 270 5.63 -7.10 0.35
C GLY A 270 6.65 -6.57 1.36
N SER A 271 7.57 -7.42 1.82
CA SER A 271 8.57 -7.05 2.83
C SER A 271 9.56 -6.02 2.29
N CYS A 272 10.01 -6.21 1.06
CA CYS A 272 10.91 -5.25 0.43
C CYS A 272 10.20 -3.97 0.01
N ALA A 273 8.96 -4.03 -0.49
CA ALA A 273 8.17 -2.83 -0.78
C ALA A 273 7.99 -1.97 0.49
N LEU A 274 7.65 -2.60 1.62
CA LEU A 274 7.63 -1.96 2.94
C LEU A 274 8.99 -1.40 3.31
N LEU A 275 10.08 -2.16 3.19
CA LEU A 275 11.43 -1.71 3.54
C LEU A 275 11.85 -0.48 2.70
N LEU A 276 11.64 -0.53 1.39
CA LEU A 276 11.90 0.57 0.46
C LEU A 276 11.06 1.79 0.83
N TYR A 277 9.77 1.59 1.14
CA TYR A 277 8.89 2.66 1.57
C TYR A 277 9.34 3.29 2.90
N LEU A 278 9.68 2.48 3.90
CA LEU A 278 10.13 2.96 5.20
C LEU A 278 11.44 3.74 5.12
N ARG A 279 12.37 3.31 4.24
CA ARG A 279 13.67 3.96 4.03
C ARG A 279 13.59 5.21 3.17
N ARG A 280 12.81 5.18 2.09
CA ARG A 280 12.83 6.25 1.06
C ARG A 280 11.62 7.15 1.10
N ARG A 281 10.49 6.69 1.66
CA ARG A 281 9.20 7.41 1.70
C ARG A 281 8.77 7.90 0.31
N ARG A 282 9.01 7.08 -0.71
CA ARG A 282 8.66 7.37 -2.12
C ARG A 282 7.69 6.31 -2.62
N LEU A 283 6.41 6.63 -2.62
CA LEU A 283 5.37 5.68 -2.97
C LEU A 283 5.08 5.66 -4.47
N THR A 284 5.17 6.81 -5.14
CA THR A 284 4.99 6.89 -6.60
C THR A 284 5.89 5.91 -7.37
N PRO A 285 7.22 5.83 -7.17
CA PRO A 285 8.05 4.86 -7.88
C PRO A 285 7.77 3.40 -7.48
N LEU A 286 7.30 3.13 -6.25
CA LEU A 286 6.87 1.79 -5.84
C LEU A 286 5.64 1.34 -6.64
N VAL A 287 4.59 2.16 -6.63
CA VAL A 287 3.33 1.93 -7.39
C VAL A 287 3.63 1.75 -8.87
N ALA A 288 4.46 2.65 -9.45
CA ALA A 288 4.80 2.58 -10.87
C ALA A 288 5.63 1.33 -11.22
N GLY A 289 6.59 0.95 -10.37
CA GLY A 289 7.41 -0.26 -10.58
C GLY A 289 6.57 -1.53 -10.54
N HIS A 290 5.63 -1.61 -9.60
CA HIS A 290 4.68 -2.70 -9.48
C HIS A 290 3.78 -2.80 -10.73
N ILE A 291 3.11 -1.70 -11.11
CA ILE A 291 2.25 -1.64 -12.30
C ILE A 291 3.03 -2.03 -13.57
N ALA A 292 4.25 -1.51 -13.73
CA ALA A 292 5.07 -1.81 -14.89
C ALA A 292 5.43 -3.30 -14.97
N TYR A 293 5.74 -3.92 -13.83
CA TYR A 293 5.97 -5.35 -13.74
C TYR A 293 4.72 -6.14 -14.13
N ASP A 294 3.57 -5.86 -13.51
CA ASP A 294 2.33 -6.58 -13.76
C ASP A 294 1.90 -6.50 -15.23
N LEU A 295 2.03 -5.32 -15.85
CA LEU A 295 1.76 -5.15 -17.28
C LEU A 295 2.72 -6.01 -18.12
N THR A 296 4.02 -5.97 -17.82
CA THR A 296 5.03 -6.72 -18.55
C THR A 296 4.80 -8.23 -18.42
N ALA A 297 4.52 -8.71 -17.22
CA ALA A 297 4.22 -10.11 -16.95
C ALA A 297 2.94 -10.57 -17.69
N SER A 298 1.93 -9.70 -17.78
CA SER A 298 0.66 -10.05 -18.40
C SER A 298 0.69 -10.04 -19.93
N PHE A 299 1.60 -9.27 -20.55
CA PHE A 299 1.78 -9.23 -22.01
C PHE A 299 2.93 -10.13 -22.51
N ALA A 300 3.64 -10.83 -21.62
CA ALA A 300 4.74 -11.69 -22.02
C ALA A 300 4.24 -12.90 -22.85
N PRO A 301 4.81 -13.17 -24.04
CA PRO A 301 4.27 -14.15 -24.98
C PRO A 301 4.49 -15.61 -24.56
N SER A 302 5.51 -15.93 -23.76
CA SER A 302 5.67 -17.27 -23.18
C SER A 302 6.52 -17.31 -21.89
N PRO A 303 6.31 -18.34 -21.05
CA PRO A 303 7.12 -18.58 -19.86
C PRO A 303 8.61 -18.84 -20.16
N GLU A 304 8.96 -19.40 -21.33
CA GLU A 304 10.35 -19.69 -21.69
C GLU A 304 11.13 -18.41 -22.06
N VAL A 305 10.48 -17.48 -22.78
CA VAL A 305 11.06 -16.15 -23.08
C VAL A 305 11.27 -15.38 -21.78
N LEU A 306 10.32 -15.52 -20.83
CA LEU A 306 10.47 -15.01 -19.49
C LEU A 306 11.73 -15.63 -18.85
N HIS A 307 11.87 -16.95 -18.78
CA HIS A 307 12.97 -17.66 -18.09
C HIS A 307 14.39 -17.23 -18.52
N ASN A 308 14.63 -16.98 -19.80
CA ASN A 308 15.96 -16.56 -20.28
C ASN A 308 16.24 -15.07 -19.98
N CYS A 309 15.23 -14.20 -20.10
CA CYS A 309 15.33 -12.82 -19.62
C CYS A 309 15.44 -12.77 -18.08
N VAL A 310 14.78 -13.70 -17.36
CA VAL A 310 14.81 -13.85 -15.90
C VAL A 310 16.22 -14.10 -15.42
N LEU A 311 16.91 -15.09 -15.98
CA LEU A 311 18.24 -15.47 -15.47
C LEU A 311 19.24 -14.32 -15.64
N ALA A 312 19.19 -13.64 -16.79
CA ALA A 312 20.04 -12.48 -17.07
C ALA A 312 19.71 -11.27 -16.17
N VAL A 313 18.42 -10.98 -15.95
CA VAL A 313 17.98 -9.91 -15.05
C VAL A 313 18.32 -10.25 -13.61
N LEU A 314 18.05 -11.46 -13.12
CA LEU A 314 18.38 -11.88 -11.74
C LEU A 314 19.87 -11.83 -11.46
N LEU A 315 20.72 -12.31 -12.39
CA LEU A 315 22.17 -12.27 -12.24
C LEU A 315 22.73 -10.84 -12.27
N GLY A 316 22.22 -9.98 -13.15
CA GLY A 316 22.67 -8.59 -13.26
C GLY A 316 22.10 -7.65 -12.19
N THR A 317 20.83 -7.83 -11.81
CA THR A 317 20.13 -6.92 -10.89
C THR A 317 20.11 -7.40 -9.45
N GLY A 318 20.17 -8.71 -9.19
CA GLY A 318 20.28 -9.25 -7.83
C GLY A 318 21.63 -8.90 -7.18
N THR A 319 22.71 -8.97 -7.94
CA THR A 319 24.06 -8.53 -7.51
C THR A 319 24.13 -7.02 -7.32
N ALA A 320 23.56 -6.23 -8.26
CA ALA A 320 23.46 -4.78 -8.11
C ALA A 320 22.55 -4.36 -6.94
N PHE A 321 21.49 -5.09 -6.67
CA PHE A 321 20.56 -4.83 -5.56
C PHE A 321 21.15 -5.22 -4.20
N ALA A 322 21.87 -6.34 -4.11
CA ALA A 322 22.63 -6.72 -2.92
C ALA A 322 23.74 -5.70 -2.63
N ALA A 323 24.50 -5.30 -3.66
CA ALA A 323 25.50 -4.24 -3.56
C ALA A 323 24.86 -2.89 -3.15
N TRP A 324 23.69 -2.56 -3.70
CA TRP A 324 22.94 -1.35 -3.33
C TRP A 324 22.42 -1.38 -1.89
N LEU A 325 21.91 -2.53 -1.42
CA LEU A 325 21.48 -2.72 -0.02
C LEU A 325 22.65 -2.57 0.95
N LEU A 326 23.84 -3.08 0.58
CA LEU A 326 25.07 -2.96 1.35
C LEU A 326 25.64 -1.53 1.34
N TRP A 327 25.59 -0.83 0.20
CA TRP A 327 26.09 0.55 0.08
C TRP A 327 25.21 1.58 0.81
N PHE A 328 23.91 1.31 0.94
CA PHE A 328 22.94 2.23 1.56
C PHE A 328 22.37 1.76 2.91
N ALA A 329 22.82 0.63 3.45
CA ALA A 329 22.73 0.44 4.89
C ALA A 329 23.47 1.64 5.51
N PRO A 330 22.82 2.52 6.29
CA PRO A 330 23.56 3.55 6.98
C PRO A 330 24.62 2.80 7.78
N ALA A 331 25.89 3.00 7.45
CA ALA A 331 26.95 2.70 8.38
C ALA A 331 26.47 3.35 9.67
N VAL A 332 26.14 2.54 10.67
CA VAL A 332 25.78 3.04 11.99
C VAL A 332 27.02 3.80 12.41
N SER A 333 27.07 5.11 12.13
CA SER A 333 28.23 5.92 12.44
C SER A 333 28.28 5.89 13.96
N PRO A 334 29.27 5.23 14.59
CA PRO A 334 29.26 5.02 16.03
C PRO A 334 29.38 6.32 16.84
N GLY A 335 29.41 7.48 16.18
CA GLY A 335 29.69 8.79 16.79
C GLY A 335 28.59 9.84 16.71
N SER A 336 27.45 9.64 16.04
CA SER A 336 26.45 10.72 15.90
C SER A 336 25.69 11.06 17.19
N GLY A 337 25.66 10.15 18.16
CA GLY A 337 25.06 10.38 19.48
C GLY A 337 25.89 11.26 20.43
N ARG A 338 27.17 11.52 20.14
CA ARG A 338 28.04 12.33 21.02
C ARG A 338 28.02 13.83 20.72
N ARG A 339 27.71 14.24 19.48
CA ARG A 339 27.77 15.66 19.08
C ARG A 339 26.58 16.51 19.55
N THR A 340 25.41 15.90 19.75
CA THR A 340 24.24 16.64 20.29
C THR A 340 24.32 16.85 21.80
N ALA A 341 25.03 15.99 22.54
CA ALA A 341 25.29 16.19 23.97
C ALA A 341 26.29 17.35 24.19
N ALA A 342 27.40 17.38 23.45
CA ALA A 342 28.41 18.44 23.59
C ALA A 342 27.92 19.83 23.16
N ALA A 343 27.05 19.93 22.13
CA ALA A 343 26.47 21.21 21.72
C ALA A 343 25.39 21.74 22.68
N SER A 344 24.77 20.86 23.47
CA SER A 344 23.82 21.25 24.53
C SER A 344 24.52 21.74 25.80
N GLU A 345 25.77 21.32 26.05
CA GLU A 345 26.57 21.81 27.18
C GLU A 345 27.29 23.13 26.86
N ALA A 346 27.77 23.33 25.62
CA ALA A 346 28.51 24.53 25.24
C ALA A 346 27.64 25.80 25.06
N GLY A 347 26.31 25.68 25.08
CA GLY A 347 25.37 26.77 24.83
C GLY A 347 24.64 27.31 26.06
N ARG A 348 25.01 26.89 27.28
CA ARG A 348 24.44 27.46 28.51
C ARG A 348 25.27 28.69 28.87
N PRO A 349 24.77 29.93 28.65
CA PRO A 349 25.47 31.12 29.12
C PRO A 349 25.49 31.08 30.64
N ASP A 350 26.66 30.80 31.20
CA ASP A 350 26.91 31.01 32.61
C ASP A 350 26.76 32.50 32.91
N GLY A 351 25.81 32.82 33.79
CA GLY A 351 25.87 33.98 34.66
C GLY A 351 25.78 35.36 34.01
N ALA A 352 24.62 35.73 33.47
CA ALA A 352 24.19 37.12 33.54
C ALA A 352 23.65 37.38 34.96
N VAL A 353 24.55 37.79 35.86
CA VAL A 353 24.24 38.28 37.20
C VAL A 353 23.41 39.56 37.04
N ALA A 354 22.10 39.46 37.30
CA ALA A 354 21.24 40.63 37.45
C ALA A 354 21.57 41.31 38.79
N ALA A 355 22.46 42.29 38.74
CA ALA A 355 22.68 43.24 39.81
C ALA A 355 21.59 44.32 39.74
N ASP A 356 20.49 44.11 40.46
CA ASP A 356 19.52 45.17 40.75
C ASP A 356 19.65 45.54 42.23
N GLY A 357 20.42 46.61 42.45
CA GLY A 357 20.47 47.34 43.72
C GLY A 357 19.42 48.46 43.75
N PRO A 358 19.06 48.97 44.93
CA PRO A 358 17.91 49.84 45.12
C PRO A 358 18.25 51.29 44.77
N ARG A 359 17.29 52.03 44.19
CA ARG A 359 17.29 53.50 44.23
C ARG A 359 15.88 54.03 44.51
N THR A 360 15.73 54.45 45.78
CA THR A 360 14.91 55.53 46.36
C THR A 360 13.43 55.63 46.02
#